data_AF-A0A8W8N5J5-F1
#
_entry.id   AF-A0A8W8N5J5-F1
#
_cell.length_a   1.000
_cell.length_b   1.000
_cell.length_c   1.000
_cell.angle_alpha   90.00
_cell.angle_beta   90.00
_cell.angle_gamma   90.00
#
_symmetry.space_group_name_H-M   'P 1'
#
loop_
_entity.id
_entity.type
_entity.pdbx_description
1 polymer ?
#
loop_
_entity_poly.entity_id
_entity_poly.type
_entity_poly.pdbx_seq_one_letter_code
_entity_poly.pdbx_strand_id
1 'polypeptide(L)'
;MKYWNRCCQSKARPLAVLGVAVLCCMLVQWIVSSGFTRSKCPQSSFFELQRAYESLAVAQRERHVSSLLTIGTTTNQERSTTDKLIEKHIKQQKKNSLTPMLLEGPDKFISRGKAAWSENTVLFGRPKKKTGYLTIGIPVVRRKLEGDRYLSSTVSSIIAVTSDTEKENITIVIFMSDFNKTWNLEMSQQISEIYSEHINTGFLQVIHSPRNIYPDLGINANLNGDSKDRVAWRSKQNIDFAYLMWYSKQVSEFYLQIEDDVIAASDFYADIRNLISQKIAIPWIVFEFSRMGFIGKLLRSETLPRLATYLLSMYNVLPCDLLLTNFRILHNQVSPIFHKKGLFQHVGKISSLQGKLAPWTDKSFKDSIDFTKFDIKVDNPVADVISNMEAIPGSLPENAYLTSNDMSFFAVKSLRANDFYRIVYPKPINISRITVSTGHPVRRTGAIKRALLKIGNGRGEIGERCIPDQPVGSFYYGEFDSEIQEYVIPFSVKCISIESQQNVSKMIIIRKIWVTTQS
;
A
#
# COMPACT_ATOMS: atom_id res chain seq x y z
N MET A 1 -60.88 -13.52 -47.66
CA MET A 1 -61.38 -12.30 -46.98
C MET A 1 -61.51 -12.65 -45.49
N LYS A 2 -60.94 -12.00 -44.46
CA LYS A 2 -60.01 -10.88 -44.18
C LYS A 2 -59.36 -11.27 -42.83
N TYR A 3 -58.02 -11.40 -42.71
CA TYR A 3 -57.02 -10.43 -42.19
C TYR A 3 -56.96 -10.17 -40.65
N TRP A 4 -55.82 -10.58 -40.05
CA TRP A 4 -54.94 -9.88 -39.05
C TRP A 4 -55.46 -9.61 -37.60
N ASN A 5 -54.69 -9.63 -36.48
CA ASN A 5 -53.29 -9.99 -36.14
C ASN A 5 -53.08 -9.90 -34.59
N ARG A 6 -51.99 -10.51 -34.09
CA ARG A 6 -51.19 -10.27 -32.84
C ARG A 6 -51.29 -11.20 -31.62
N CYS A 7 -50.08 -11.34 -31.05
CA CYS A 7 -49.47 -12.35 -30.20
C CYS A 7 -49.28 -11.83 -28.75
N CYS A 8 -49.33 -12.70 -27.74
CA CYS A 8 -48.67 -12.50 -26.45
C CYS A 8 -48.38 -13.84 -25.77
N GLN A 9 -47.09 -14.19 -25.66
CA GLN A 9 -46.56 -15.25 -24.78
C GLN A 9 -46.15 -14.63 -23.44
N SER A 10 -46.49 -15.25 -22.30
CA SER A 10 -45.83 -14.97 -21.02
C SER A 10 -45.47 -16.24 -20.23
N LYS A 11 -44.17 -16.31 -19.96
CA LYS A 11 -43.32 -17.11 -19.06
C LYS A 11 -43.96 -17.65 -17.77
N ALA A 12 -43.55 -18.87 -17.39
CA ALA A 12 -43.64 -19.40 -16.02
C ALA A 12 -42.28 -19.92 -15.52
N ARG A 13 -41.99 -19.65 -14.23
CA ARG A 13 -41.01 -20.21 -13.26
C ARG A 13 -39.94 -19.23 -12.74
N PRO A 14 -39.96 -18.95 -11.42
CA PRO A 14 -38.97 -19.54 -10.51
C PRO A 14 -39.55 -19.94 -9.13
N LEU A 15 -39.48 -21.21 -8.73
CA LEU A 15 -39.85 -21.68 -7.37
C LEU A 15 -38.82 -22.64 -6.74
N ALA A 16 -37.81 -23.11 -7.46
CA ALA A 16 -36.86 -24.11 -6.94
C ALA A 16 -35.64 -23.51 -6.18
N VAL A 17 -35.29 -22.24 -6.41
CA VAL A 17 -34.09 -21.62 -5.80
C VAL A 17 -34.35 -21.10 -4.38
N LEU A 18 -35.60 -20.80 -4.04
CA LEU A 18 -35.99 -20.33 -2.69
C LEU A 18 -35.98 -21.46 -1.64
N GLY A 19 -36.29 -22.70 -2.01
CA GLY A 19 -36.34 -23.83 -1.07
C GLY A 19 -34.98 -24.20 -0.47
N VAL A 20 -33.91 -24.13 -1.27
CA VAL A 20 -32.54 -24.51 -0.84
C VAL A 20 -31.92 -23.45 0.08
N ALA A 21 -32.20 -22.17 -0.17
CA ALA A 21 -31.70 -21.06 0.65
C ALA A 21 -32.36 -21.03 2.04
N VAL A 22 -33.65 -21.34 2.14
CA VAL A 22 -34.38 -21.39 3.41
C VAL A 22 -33.90 -22.54 4.30
N LEU A 23 -33.63 -23.71 3.71
CA LEU A 23 -33.07 -24.87 4.43
C LEU A 23 -31.65 -24.62 4.96
N CYS A 24 -30.79 -23.92 4.20
CA CYS A 24 -29.44 -23.56 4.67
C CYS A 24 -29.49 -22.55 5.82
N CYS A 25 -30.37 -21.56 5.78
CA CYS A 25 -30.51 -20.57 6.84
C CYS A 25 -31.04 -21.18 8.16
N MET A 26 -31.98 -22.12 8.09
CA MET A 26 -32.48 -22.82 9.29
C MET A 26 -31.41 -23.72 9.91
N LEU A 27 -30.58 -24.39 9.11
CA LEU A 27 -29.46 -25.20 9.62
C LEU A 27 -28.40 -24.33 10.32
N VAL A 28 -28.08 -23.17 9.76
CA VAL A 28 -27.11 -22.23 10.35
C VAL A 28 -27.64 -21.62 11.65
N GLN A 29 -28.93 -21.26 11.71
CA GLN A 29 -29.56 -20.79 12.95
C GLN A 29 -29.59 -21.88 14.03
N TRP A 30 -29.90 -23.13 13.67
CA TRP A 30 -29.92 -24.24 14.62
C TRP A 30 -28.53 -24.52 15.21
N ILE A 31 -27.46 -24.50 14.38
CA ILE A 31 -26.06 -24.70 14.80
C ILE A 31 -25.59 -23.57 15.74
N VAL A 32 -25.99 -22.32 15.47
CA VAL A 32 -25.61 -21.17 16.30
C VAL A 32 -26.35 -21.17 17.64
N SER A 33 -27.59 -21.68 17.69
CA SER A 33 -28.39 -21.76 18.93
C SER A 33 -28.08 -22.94 19.85
N SER A 34 -27.41 -24.00 19.36
CA SER A 34 -27.26 -25.27 20.11
C SER A 34 -25.89 -25.50 20.76
N GLY A 35 -25.01 -24.49 20.80
CA GLY A 35 -23.88 -24.46 21.74
C GLY A 35 -22.90 -25.64 21.67
N PHE A 36 -22.64 -26.21 20.49
CA PHE A 36 -21.76 -27.37 20.36
C PHE A 36 -20.27 -26.99 20.43
N THR A 37 -19.60 -27.55 21.42
CA THR A 37 -18.15 -27.49 21.62
C THR A 37 -17.42 -28.45 20.67
N ARG A 38 -16.20 -28.05 20.28
CA ARG A 38 -15.27 -28.78 19.39
C ARG A 38 -15.13 -30.26 19.78
N SER A 39 -15.61 -31.18 18.92
CA SER A 39 -14.87 -32.40 18.56
C SER A 39 -15.46 -33.09 17.32
N LYS A 40 -14.56 -33.44 16.37
CA LYS A 40 -14.71 -34.33 15.20
C LYS A 40 -15.78 -33.99 14.14
N CYS A 41 -15.33 -33.41 13.02
CA CYS A 41 -16.06 -33.43 11.75
C CYS A 41 -15.63 -34.68 10.95
N PRO A 42 -16.55 -35.51 10.39
CA PRO A 42 -16.16 -36.70 9.62
C PRO A 42 -15.74 -36.31 8.19
N GLN A 43 -14.54 -36.71 7.77
CA GLN A 43 -13.98 -36.44 6.43
C GLN A 43 -14.72 -37.12 5.26
N SER A 44 -15.74 -37.96 5.51
CA SER A 44 -16.47 -38.68 4.45
C SER A 44 -17.51 -37.84 3.71
N SER A 45 -18.04 -36.76 4.30
CA SER A 45 -19.16 -36.01 3.69
C SER A 45 -18.74 -35.04 2.58
N PHE A 46 -17.47 -34.60 2.55
CA PHE A 46 -16.98 -33.66 1.53
C PHE A 46 -16.66 -34.34 0.19
N PHE A 47 -16.12 -35.56 0.23
CA PHE A 47 -15.80 -36.34 -0.98
C PHE A 47 -17.05 -36.83 -1.72
N GLU A 48 -18.15 -37.10 -1.03
CA GLU A 48 -19.42 -37.49 -1.68
C GLU A 48 -20.12 -36.30 -2.35
N LEU A 49 -20.07 -35.11 -1.73
CA LEU A 49 -20.57 -33.87 -2.34
C LEU A 49 -19.79 -33.48 -3.59
N GLN A 50 -18.46 -33.69 -3.60
CA GLN A 50 -17.63 -33.40 -4.76
C GLN A 50 -17.86 -34.40 -5.91
N ARG A 51 -18.04 -35.70 -5.61
CA ARG A 51 -18.44 -36.71 -6.62
C ARG A 51 -19.84 -36.46 -7.19
N ALA A 52 -20.79 -36.01 -6.36
CA ALA A 52 -22.13 -35.64 -6.82
C ALA A 52 -22.09 -34.43 -7.77
N TYR A 53 -21.22 -33.45 -7.48
CA TYR A 53 -21.03 -32.26 -8.33
C TYR A 53 -20.36 -32.61 -9.66
N GLU A 54 -19.32 -33.45 -9.65
CA GLU A 54 -18.61 -33.89 -10.86
C GLU A 54 -19.50 -34.78 -11.75
N SER A 55 -20.31 -35.67 -11.18
CA SER A 55 -21.25 -36.50 -11.95
C SER A 55 -22.40 -35.70 -12.57
N LEU A 56 -22.90 -34.65 -11.90
CA LEU A 56 -23.86 -33.70 -12.47
C LEU A 56 -23.25 -32.88 -13.63
N ALA A 57 -21.98 -32.47 -13.50
CA ALA A 57 -21.28 -31.72 -14.55
C ALA A 57 -20.98 -32.57 -15.79
N VAL A 58 -20.65 -33.85 -15.63
CA VAL A 58 -20.45 -34.81 -16.73
C VAL A 58 -21.79 -35.11 -17.42
N ALA A 59 -22.88 -35.34 -16.66
CA ALA A 59 -24.21 -35.58 -17.21
C ALA A 59 -24.83 -34.36 -17.92
N GLN A 60 -24.37 -33.13 -17.61
CA GLN A 60 -24.73 -31.92 -18.36
C GLN A 60 -23.91 -31.76 -19.65
N ARG A 61 -22.63 -32.16 -19.65
CA ARG A 61 -21.78 -32.15 -20.85
C ARG A 61 -22.24 -33.17 -21.89
N GLU A 62 -22.58 -34.39 -21.49
CA GLU A 62 -23.05 -35.43 -22.41
C GLU A 62 -24.39 -35.09 -23.05
N ARG A 63 -25.30 -34.45 -22.31
CA ARG A 63 -26.57 -33.92 -22.86
C ARG A 63 -26.35 -32.79 -23.89
N HIS A 64 -25.30 -31.99 -23.73
CA HIS A 64 -24.98 -30.91 -24.67
C HIS A 64 -24.30 -31.42 -25.95
N VAL A 65 -23.47 -32.47 -25.86
CA VAL A 65 -22.84 -33.11 -27.02
C VAL A 65 -23.86 -33.93 -27.83
N SER A 66 -24.78 -34.62 -27.15
CA SER A 66 -25.86 -35.38 -27.81
C SER A 66 -26.83 -34.48 -28.60
N SER A 67 -27.11 -33.25 -28.12
CA SER A 67 -27.91 -32.28 -28.88
C SER A 67 -27.18 -31.61 -30.06
N LEU A 68 -25.86 -31.75 -30.14
CA LEU A 68 -25.05 -31.21 -31.25
C LEU A 68 -24.89 -32.24 -32.39
N LEU A 69 -25.05 -33.53 -32.12
CA LEU A 69 -24.92 -34.61 -33.11
C LEU A 69 -26.22 -34.93 -33.87
N THR A 70 -27.36 -34.32 -33.51
CA THR A 70 -28.65 -34.55 -34.17
C THR A 70 -29.00 -33.55 -35.28
N ILE A 71 -28.11 -32.62 -35.63
CA ILE A 71 -28.34 -31.65 -36.72
C ILE A 71 -27.76 -32.23 -38.01
N GLY A 72 -28.42 -33.27 -38.52
CA GLY A 72 -28.27 -33.72 -39.90
C GLY A 72 -29.39 -33.12 -40.74
N THR A 73 -29.01 -32.36 -41.78
CA THR A 73 -29.85 -31.75 -42.84
C THR A 73 -30.50 -30.40 -42.55
N THR A 74 -29.77 -29.30 -42.76
CA THR A 74 -30.37 -27.99 -43.08
C THR A 74 -29.64 -27.24 -44.20
N THR A 75 -30.40 -26.42 -44.92
CA THR A 75 -30.09 -25.80 -46.22
C THR A 75 -29.07 -24.66 -46.15
N ASN A 76 -28.46 -24.32 -47.30
CA ASN A 76 -27.35 -23.36 -47.47
C ASN A 76 -27.53 -21.98 -46.81
N GLN A 77 -28.75 -21.57 -46.48
CA GLN A 77 -29.04 -20.27 -45.88
C GLN A 77 -28.83 -20.26 -44.35
N GLU A 78 -29.01 -21.39 -43.66
CA GLU A 78 -28.71 -21.50 -42.23
C GLU A 78 -27.21 -21.54 -41.97
N ARG A 79 -26.42 -22.19 -42.85
CA ARG A 79 -24.96 -22.27 -42.74
C ARG A 79 -24.29 -20.91 -42.64
N SER A 80 -24.73 -19.93 -43.44
CA SER A 80 -24.26 -18.53 -43.39
C SER A 80 -24.56 -17.82 -42.05
N THR A 81 -25.67 -18.17 -41.40
CA THR A 81 -26.07 -17.56 -40.12
C THR A 81 -25.32 -18.20 -38.96
N THR A 82 -25.12 -19.52 -39.02
CA THR A 82 -24.33 -20.29 -38.05
C THR A 82 -22.85 -19.91 -38.14
N ASP A 83 -22.29 -19.73 -39.34
CA ASP A 83 -20.91 -19.29 -39.53
C ASP A 83 -20.68 -17.87 -39.00
N LYS A 84 -21.64 -16.95 -39.18
CA LYS A 84 -21.60 -15.61 -38.57
C LYS A 84 -21.72 -15.64 -37.05
N LEU A 85 -22.52 -16.55 -36.50
CA LEU A 85 -22.65 -16.76 -35.05
C LEU A 85 -21.38 -17.38 -34.45
N ILE A 86 -20.76 -18.32 -35.16
CA ILE A 86 -19.48 -18.94 -34.82
C ILE A 86 -18.37 -17.90 -34.91
N GLU A 87 -18.28 -17.09 -35.97
CA GLU A 87 -17.31 -15.99 -36.06
C GLU A 87 -17.51 -14.96 -34.95
N LYS A 88 -18.77 -14.64 -34.60
CA LYS A 88 -19.08 -13.74 -33.49
C LYS A 88 -18.68 -14.36 -32.16
N HIS A 89 -18.92 -15.66 -31.95
CA HIS A 89 -18.45 -16.40 -30.78
C HIS A 89 -16.92 -16.52 -30.72
N ILE A 90 -16.23 -16.73 -31.84
CA ILE A 90 -14.77 -16.77 -31.94
C ILE A 90 -14.18 -15.38 -31.72
N LYS A 91 -14.79 -14.31 -32.25
CA LYS A 91 -14.40 -12.92 -31.96
C LYS A 91 -14.65 -12.57 -30.50
N GLN A 92 -15.73 -13.05 -29.90
CA GLN A 92 -16.08 -12.83 -28.50
C GLN A 92 -15.23 -13.71 -27.56
N GLN A 93 -14.84 -14.92 -27.96
CA GLN A 93 -13.83 -15.75 -27.30
C GLN A 93 -12.41 -15.25 -27.51
N LYS A 94 -12.07 -14.55 -28.60
CA LYS A 94 -10.80 -13.83 -28.75
C LYS A 94 -10.78 -12.55 -27.91
N LYS A 95 -11.92 -11.89 -27.74
CA LYS A 95 -12.08 -10.70 -26.88
C LYS A 95 -12.17 -11.06 -25.39
N ASN A 96 -12.67 -12.25 -25.07
CA ASN A 96 -12.67 -12.89 -23.75
C ASN A 96 -11.57 -13.95 -23.61
N SER A 97 -10.64 -14.03 -24.56
CA SER A 97 -9.45 -14.85 -24.41
C SER A 97 -8.71 -14.12 -23.31
N LEU A 98 -8.72 -14.68 -22.11
CA LEU A 98 -7.60 -14.50 -21.20
C LEU A 98 -6.38 -14.62 -22.10
N THR A 99 -5.61 -13.53 -22.25
CA THR A 99 -4.25 -13.62 -22.75
C THR A 99 -3.69 -14.83 -22.00
N PRO A 100 -3.17 -15.86 -22.69
CA PRO A 100 -2.62 -17.02 -22.00
C PRO A 100 -1.75 -16.45 -20.90
N MET A 101 -2.08 -16.81 -19.66
CA MET A 101 -1.36 -16.37 -18.48
C MET A 101 0.03 -16.94 -18.62
N LEU A 102 0.87 -16.31 -19.42
CA LEU A 102 2.31 -16.36 -19.26
C LEU A 102 2.49 -15.71 -17.89
N LEU A 103 2.39 -16.54 -16.84
CA LEU A 103 3.35 -16.48 -15.75
C LEU A 103 4.69 -16.47 -16.46
N GLU A 104 5.18 -15.27 -16.81
CA GLU A 104 6.53 -15.13 -17.32
C GLU A 104 7.42 -15.68 -16.21
N GLY A 105 7.92 -16.90 -16.42
CA GLY A 105 8.68 -17.60 -15.40
C GLY A 105 9.92 -16.82 -14.98
N PRO A 106 10.48 -17.14 -13.81
CA PRO A 106 11.73 -16.54 -13.36
C PRO A 106 12.86 -16.79 -14.37
N ASP A 107 12.69 -17.76 -15.28
CA ASP A 107 13.55 -18.08 -16.41
C ASP A 107 13.91 -16.86 -17.24
N LYS A 108 13.03 -15.87 -17.46
CA LYS A 108 13.41 -14.62 -18.16
C LYS A 108 14.33 -13.71 -17.32
N PHE A 109 14.19 -13.74 -15.99
CA PHE A 109 15.05 -13.00 -15.06
C PHE A 109 16.39 -13.71 -14.82
N ILE A 110 16.40 -15.04 -14.88
CA ILE A 110 17.58 -15.91 -14.74
C ILE A 110 18.37 -16.01 -16.06
N SER A 111 17.69 -16.06 -17.21
CA SER A 111 18.30 -16.12 -18.55
C SER A 111 18.79 -14.77 -19.07
N ARG A 112 18.30 -13.64 -18.54
CA ARG A 112 18.91 -12.31 -18.74
C ARG A 112 20.31 -12.17 -18.11
N GLY A 113 20.84 -13.26 -17.56
CA GLY A 113 22.27 -13.49 -17.44
C GLY A 113 22.80 -13.13 -16.06
N LYS A 114 23.56 -14.05 -15.46
CA LYS A 114 24.39 -13.77 -14.27
C LYS A 114 25.23 -12.49 -14.40
N ALA A 115 25.53 -12.05 -15.63
CA ALA A 115 26.21 -10.80 -15.96
C ALA A 115 25.36 -9.52 -15.83
N ALA A 116 24.06 -9.54 -16.14
CA ALA A 116 23.19 -8.36 -16.05
C ALA A 116 22.85 -7.95 -14.60
N TRP A 117 23.03 -8.88 -13.67
CA TRP A 117 22.88 -8.65 -12.24
C TRP A 117 24.17 -8.12 -11.58
N SER A 118 25.30 -8.11 -12.29
CA SER A 118 26.64 -7.86 -11.74
C SER A 118 27.40 -6.68 -12.33
N GLU A 119 27.05 -6.17 -13.52
CA GLU A 119 27.73 -4.99 -14.07
C GLU A 119 27.28 -3.71 -13.36
N ASN A 120 28.22 -3.03 -12.68
CA ASN A 120 28.08 -1.69 -12.09
C ASN A 120 26.96 -1.50 -11.06
N THR A 121 26.43 -2.57 -10.47
CA THR A 121 25.35 -2.53 -9.47
C THR A 121 25.66 -1.64 -8.27
N VAL A 122 26.92 -1.61 -7.80
CA VAL A 122 27.32 -0.83 -6.63
C VAL A 122 27.76 0.56 -7.08
N LEU A 123 27.04 1.59 -6.63
CA LEU A 123 27.40 2.99 -6.84
C LEU A 123 28.42 3.46 -5.81
N PHE A 124 28.17 3.13 -4.53
CA PHE A 124 29.04 3.50 -3.42
C PHE A 124 29.12 2.41 -2.36
N GLY A 125 30.26 2.35 -1.69
CA GLY A 125 30.54 1.39 -0.63
C GLY A 125 31.24 0.15 -1.15
N ARG A 126 31.67 -0.69 -0.21
CA ARG A 126 32.37 -1.94 -0.50
C ARG A 126 31.92 -3.04 0.45
N PRO A 127 32.00 -4.31 0.01
CA PRO A 127 31.78 -5.44 0.91
C PRO A 127 32.73 -5.40 2.10
N LYS A 128 32.24 -5.77 3.28
CA LYS A 128 33.08 -6.00 4.46
C LYS A 128 33.95 -7.24 4.25
N LYS A 129 35.15 -7.26 4.86
CA LYS A 129 36.09 -8.41 4.77
C LYS A 129 35.55 -9.67 5.45
N LYS A 130 34.75 -9.51 6.50
CA LYS A 130 34.09 -10.60 7.23
C LYS A 130 32.59 -10.52 6.96
N THR A 131 31.95 -11.68 6.79
CA THR A 131 30.51 -11.77 6.69
C THR A 131 29.87 -11.21 7.96
N GLY A 132 28.97 -10.24 7.79
CA GLY A 132 28.24 -9.63 8.90
C GLY A 132 27.12 -10.54 9.44
N TYR A 133 26.51 -10.13 10.54
CA TYR A 133 25.36 -10.82 11.11
C TYR A 133 24.04 -10.40 10.43
N LEU A 134 23.89 -9.10 10.12
CA LEU A 134 22.63 -8.55 9.63
C LEU A 134 22.83 -7.63 8.43
N THR A 135 22.11 -7.88 7.34
CA THR A 135 21.91 -6.91 6.26
C THR A 135 20.55 -6.24 6.38
N ILE A 136 20.49 -4.92 6.29
CA ILE A 136 19.25 -4.14 6.27
C ILE A 136 19.04 -3.61 4.85
N GLY A 137 18.04 -4.13 4.15
CA GLY A 137 17.71 -3.72 2.79
C GLY A 137 16.66 -2.60 2.77
N ILE A 138 16.98 -1.50 2.07
CA ILE A 138 16.13 -0.31 1.95
C ILE A 138 15.95 0.04 0.45
N PRO A 139 14.83 -0.31 -0.18
CA PRO A 139 14.50 0.12 -1.53
C PRO A 139 13.97 1.55 -1.52
N VAL A 140 14.40 2.36 -2.48
CA VAL A 140 14.11 3.80 -2.55
C VAL A 140 13.52 4.14 -3.91
N VAL A 141 12.41 4.86 -3.90
CA VAL A 141 11.74 5.39 -5.10
C VAL A 141 11.46 6.86 -4.85
N ARG A 142 11.61 7.69 -5.88
CA ARG A 142 11.38 9.13 -5.74
C ARG A 142 9.92 9.41 -5.39
N ARG A 143 9.72 10.31 -4.44
CA ARG A 143 8.41 10.89 -4.11
C ARG A 143 8.51 12.41 -4.29
N LYS A 144 7.45 13.06 -4.80
CA LYS A 144 7.47 14.52 -4.97
C LYS A 144 7.61 15.24 -3.63
N LEU A 145 8.34 16.36 -3.62
CA LEU A 145 8.62 17.32 -2.53
C LEU A 145 9.19 16.79 -1.20
N GLU A 146 8.89 15.57 -0.75
CA GLU A 146 9.25 15.04 0.57
C GLU A 146 10.12 13.77 0.53
N GLY A 147 10.22 13.08 -0.62
CA GLY A 147 10.83 11.74 -0.70
C GLY A 147 12.26 11.68 -0.18
N ASP A 148 13.05 12.74 -0.43
CA ASP A 148 14.47 12.78 -0.06
C ASP A 148 14.68 12.84 1.47
N ARG A 149 13.71 13.38 2.21
CA ARG A 149 13.77 13.49 3.67
C ARG A 149 13.49 12.16 4.36
N TYR A 150 12.65 11.31 3.80
CA TYR A 150 12.31 10.03 4.42
C TYR A 150 13.55 9.13 4.52
N LEU A 151 14.24 8.92 3.41
CA LEU A 151 15.44 8.09 3.39
C LEU A 151 16.50 8.60 4.38
N SER A 152 16.77 9.91 4.35
CA SER A 152 17.73 10.54 5.25
C SER A 152 17.33 10.34 6.73
N SER A 153 16.05 10.48 7.05
CA SER A 153 15.53 10.25 8.41
C SER A 153 15.65 8.79 8.83
N THR A 154 15.35 7.84 7.93
CA THR A 154 15.48 6.41 8.18
C THR A 154 16.92 6.02 8.45
N VAL A 155 17.84 6.40 7.57
CA VAL A 155 19.27 6.08 7.70
C VAL A 155 19.85 6.73 8.97
N SER A 156 19.55 8.00 9.22
CA SER A 156 19.98 8.70 10.44
C SER A 156 19.44 8.03 11.70
N SER A 157 18.17 7.58 11.69
CA SER A 157 17.59 6.90 12.85
C SER A 157 18.29 5.58 13.17
N ILE A 158 18.64 4.79 12.15
CA ILE A 158 19.36 3.53 12.32
C ILE A 158 20.76 3.80 12.87
N ILE A 159 21.50 4.75 12.26
CA ILE A 159 22.84 5.13 12.72
C ILE A 159 22.82 5.58 14.18
N ALA A 160 21.87 6.44 14.56
CA ALA A 160 21.80 7.04 15.88
C ALA A 160 21.57 6.01 17.01
N VAL A 161 20.92 4.88 16.71
CA VAL A 161 20.63 3.82 17.68
C VAL A 161 21.50 2.57 17.51
N THR A 162 22.55 2.65 16.67
CA THR A 162 23.50 1.55 16.45
C THR A 162 24.88 1.95 16.97
N SER A 163 25.43 1.18 17.91
CA SER A 163 26.77 1.38 18.44
C SER A 163 27.86 0.97 17.43
N ASP A 164 29.10 1.45 17.61
CA ASP A 164 30.18 1.17 16.66
C ASP A 164 30.52 -0.33 16.54
N THR A 165 30.43 -1.07 17.64
CA THR A 165 30.60 -2.54 17.65
C THR A 165 29.49 -3.27 16.90
N GLU A 166 28.26 -2.76 16.92
CA GLU A 166 27.14 -3.29 16.14
C GLU A 166 27.31 -2.96 14.65
N LYS A 167 27.79 -1.76 14.30
CA LYS A 167 28.07 -1.35 12.90
C LYS A 167 29.10 -2.26 12.22
N GLU A 168 29.99 -2.91 12.97
CA GLU A 168 30.89 -3.92 12.41
C GLU A 168 30.16 -5.15 11.87
N ASN A 169 29.02 -5.50 12.48
CA ASN A 169 28.22 -6.69 12.19
C ASN A 169 26.97 -6.42 11.34
N ILE A 170 26.72 -5.15 11.00
CA ILE A 170 25.56 -4.73 10.21
C ILE A 170 26.02 -4.14 8.89
N THR A 171 25.27 -4.39 7.81
CA THR A 171 25.41 -3.68 6.53
C THR A 171 24.05 -3.17 6.07
N ILE A 172 23.93 -1.86 5.86
CA ILE A 172 22.76 -1.24 5.23
C ILE A 172 22.98 -1.23 3.72
N VAL A 173 22.03 -1.78 2.96
CA VAL A 173 22.03 -1.76 1.49
C VAL A 173 20.86 -0.89 1.04
N ILE A 174 21.18 0.31 0.58
CA ILE A 174 20.24 1.26 -0.01
C ILE A 174 20.16 0.97 -1.50
N PHE A 175 18.97 0.66 -1.99
CA PHE A 175 18.72 0.36 -3.39
C PHE A 175 17.93 1.47 -4.06
N MET A 176 18.62 2.23 -4.90
CA MET A 176 18.05 3.27 -5.74
C MET A 176 17.30 2.63 -6.91
N SER A 177 15.98 2.49 -6.77
CA SER A 177 15.13 1.75 -7.71
C SER A 177 14.22 2.64 -8.56
N ASP A 178 14.36 3.96 -8.51
CA ASP A 178 13.58 4.86 -9.36
C ASP A 178 13.95 4.69 -10.85
N PHE A 179 13.01 4.98 -11.76
CA PHE A 179 13.29 4.93 -13.19
C PHE A 179 14.07 6.16 -13.69
N ASN A 180 14.05 7.27 -12.94
CA ASN A 180 14.86 8.44 -13.23
C ASN A 180 16.32 8.21 -12.78
N LYS A 181 17.17 7.84 -13.73
CA LYS A 181 18.60 7.59 -13.49
C LYS A 181 19.35 8.80 -12.95
N THR A 182 19.03 10.00 -13.44
CA THR A 182 19.68 11.23 -13.01
C THR A 182 19.41 11.48 -11.52
N TRP A 183 18.15 11.38 -11.11
CA TRP A 183 17.79 11.50 -9.70
C TRP A 183 18.43 10.41 -8.82
N ASN A 184 18.46 9.16 -9.28
CA ASN A 184 19.16 8.09 -8.56
C ASN A 184 20.64 8.43 -8.33
N LEU A 185 21.32 8.96 -9.35
CA LEU A 185 22.74 9.31 -9.27
C LEU A 185 22.97 10.50 -8.33
N GLU A 186 22.20 11.58 -8.49
CA GLU A 186 22.28 12.78 -7.65
C GLU A 186 22.04 12.44 -6.17
N MET A 187 20.98 11.67 -5.88
CA MET A 187 20.68 11.24 -4.51
C MET A 187 21.75 10.30 -3.97
N SER A 188 22.29 9.40 -4.80
CA SER A 188 23.41 8.53 -4.37
C SER A 188 24.65 9.34 -4.00
N GLN A 189 24.97 10.39 -4.76
CA GLN A 189 26.07 11.30 -4.47
C GLN A 189 25.87 12.03 -3.14
N GLN A 190 24.67 12.57 -2.90
CA GLN A 190 24.33 13.22 -1.62
C GLN A 190 24.47 12.26 -0.43
N ILE A 191 23.97 11.02 -0.56
CA ILE A 191 24.15 9.98 0.46
C ILE A 191 25.64 9.71 0.68
N SER A 192 26.43 9.68 -0.40
CA SER A 192 27.86 9.41 -0.32
C SER A 192 28.65 10.47 0.41
N GLU A 193 28.25 11.73 0.25
CA GLU A 193 28.87 12.87 0.91
C GLU A 193 28.49 12.90 2.39
N ILE A 194 27.19 12.77 2.70
CA ILE A 194 26.66 12.85 4.07
C ILE A 194 27.14 11.67 4.94
N TYR A 195 27.19 10.47 4.38
CA TYR A 195 27.50 9.23 5.13
C TYR A 195 28.84 8.59 4.70
N SER A 196 29.79 9.42 4.25
CA SER A 196 31.08 8.96 3.71
C SER A 196 31.85 8.00 4.64
N GLU A 197 31.87 8.27 5.95
CA GLU A 197 32.48 7.38 6.95
C GLU A 197 31.83 5.99 6.97
N HIS A 198 30.50 5.94 6.96
CA HIS A 198 29.73 4.69 6.96
C HIS A 198 29.89 3.90 5.67
N ILE A 199 30.08 4.59 4.54
CA ILE A 199 30.41 3.97 3.26
C ILE A 199 31.82 3.36 3.28
N ASN A 200 32.80 4.09 3.82
CA ASN A 200 34.20 3.66 3.87
C ASN A 200 34.42 2.42 4.76
N THR A 201 33.65 2.30 5.84
CA THR A 201 33.65 1.16 6.76
C THR A 201 32.85 -0.04 6.25
N GLY A 202 32.13 0.11 5.12
CA GLY A 202 31.23 -0.90 4.57
C GLY A 202 29.97 -1.12 5.42
N PHE A 203 29.67 -0.24 6.38
CA PHE A 203 28.40 -0.23 7.11
C PHE A 203 27.24 0.18 6.19
N LEU A 204 27.50 1.00 5.18
CA LEU A 204 26.50 1.44 4.20
C LEU A 204 26.98 1.15 2.77
N GLN A 205 26.07 0.64 1.94
CA GLN A 205 26.26 0.44 0.50
C GLN A 205 25.09 1.05 -0.25
N VAL A 206 25.37 1.69 -1.38
CA VAL A 206 24.36 2.23 -2.29
C VAL A 206 24.46 1.48 -3.60
N ILE A 207 23.35 0.86 -3.99
CA ILE A 207 23.24 0.08 -5.21
C ILE A 207 22.15 0.62 -6.12
N HIS A 208 22.21 0.26 -7.39
CA HIS A 208 21.16 0.51 -8.36
C HIS A 208 20.92 -0.74 -9.21
N SER A 209 19.84 -0.71 -9.98
CA SER A 209 19.53 -1.76 -10.95
C SER A 209 19.58 -1.21 -12.38
N PRO A 210 19.87 -2.06 -13.37
CA PRO A 210 19.70 -1.68 -14.76
C PRO A 210 18.22 -1.71 -15.16
N ARG A 211 17.79 -0.81 -16.05
CA ARG A 211 16.37 -0.67 -16.47
C ARG A 211 15.81 -1.95 -17.10
N ASN A 212 16.66 -2.77 -17.71
CA ASN A 212 16.27 -3.99 -18.40
C ASN A 212 15.84 -5.14 -17.46
N ILE A 213 15.94 -4.99 -16.13
CA ILE A 213 15.33 -5.99 -15.22
C ILE A 213 13.80 -5.87 -15.19
N TYR A 214 13.24 -4.73 -15.58
CA TYR A 214 11.80 -4.50 -15.53
C TYR A 214 11.15 -4.88 -16.88
N PRO A 215 10.09 -5.70 -16.88
CA PRO A 215 9.23 -5.90 -18.04
C PRO A 215 8.25 -4.73 -18.21
N ASP A 216 7.37 -4.83 -19.21
CA ASP A 216 6.27 -3.87 -19.37
C ASP A 216 5.28 -4.00 -18.21
N LEU A 217 5.31 -3.02 -17.31
CA LEU A 217 4.52 -3.03 -16.08
C LEU A 217 3.06 -2.63 -16.35
N GLY A 218 2.14 -3.18 -15.55
CA GLY A 218 0.71 -2.87 -15.65
C GLY A 218 -0.06 -3.69 -16.70
N ILE A 219 0.62 -4.68 -17.31
CA ILE A 219 0.04 -5.61 -18.30
C ILE A 219 -0.16 -7.00 -17.66
N ASN A 220 -1.33 -7.60 -17.90
CA ASN A 220 -1.73 -8.96 -17.47
C ASN A 220 -1.85 -9.19 -15.94
N ALA A 221 -2.63 -10.21 -15.57
CA ALA A 221 -2.94 -10.65 -14.20
C ALA A 221 -3.56 -9.57 -13.28
N ASN A 222 -4.77 -9.11 -13.62
CA ASN A 222 -5.62 -8.39 -12.68
C ASN A 222 -6.61 -9.32 -11.97
N LEU A 223 -6.11 -10.27 -11.18
CA LEU A 223 -6.97 -11.21 -10.44
C LEU A 223 -7.65 -10.55 -9.22
N ASN A 224 -7.22 -9.35 -8.84
CA ASN A 224 -7.67 -8.64 -7.63
C ASN A 224 -8.53 -7.40 -7.92
N GLY A 225 -8.81 -7.05 -9.18
CA GLY A 225 -9.60 -5.87 -9.56
C GLY A 225 -8.86 -4.53 -9.41
N ASP A 226 -7.54 -4.53 -9.35
CA ASP A 226 -6.68 -3.34 -9.28
C ASP A 226 -6.73 -2.47 -10.54
N SER A 227 -6.49 -1.17 -10.43
CA SER A 227 -6.23 -0.31 -11.59
C SER A 227 -4.90 -0.68 -12.27
N LYS A 228 -4.72 -0.33 -13.55
CA LYS A 228 -3.46 -0.57 -14.26
C LYS A 228 -2.26 0.04 -13.54
N ASP A 229 -2.39 1.26 -13.02
CA ASP A 229 -1.32 1.95 -12.28
C ASP A 229 -0.96 1.22 -10.98
N ARG A 230 -1.97 0.72 -10.26
CA ARG A 230 -1.73 -0.08 -9.05
C ARG A 230 -1.06 -1.41 -9.39
N VAL A 231 -1.47 -2.08 -10.48
CA VAL A 231 -0.80 -3.29 -10.96
C VAL A 231 0.65 -3.00 -11.31
N ALA A 232 0.93 -1.92 -12.06
CA ALA A 232 2.28 -1.54 -12.43
C ALA A 232 3.15 -1.25 -11.20
N TRP A 233 2.62 -0.50 -10.24
CA TRP A 233 3.30 -0.15 -8.99
C TRP A 233 3.65 -1.39 -8.16
N ARG A 234 2.68 -2.28 -7.87
CA ARG A 234 2.95 -3.49 -7.07
C ARG A 234 3.88 -4.47 -7.80
N SER A 235 3.80 -4.51 -9.13
CA SER A 235 4.68 -5.33 -9.98
C SER A 235 6.12 -4.87 -9.88
N LYS A 236 6.34 -3.55 -9.98
CA LYS A 236 7.66 -2.95 -9.76
C LYS A 236 8.19 -3.27 -8.38
N GLN A 237 7.38 -3.09 -7.33
CA GLN A 237 7.80 -3.32 -5.95
C GLN A 237 8.25 -4.78 -5.72
N ASN A 238 7.52 -5.76 -6.27
CA ASN A 238 7.94 -7.17 -6.21
C ASN A 238 9.31 -7.40 -6.87
N ILE A 239 9.55 -6.82 -8.04
CA ILE A 239 10.85 -6.91 -8.74
C ILE A 239 11.95 -6.22 -7.93
N ASP A 240 11.65 -5.04 -7.36
CA ASP A 240 12.61 -4.28 -6.56
C ASP A 240 13.09 -5.07 -5.35
N PHE A 241 12.14 -5.65 -4.60
CA PHE A 241 12.45 -6.43 -3.41
C PHE A 241 13.21 -7.71 -3.77
N ALA A 242 12.78 -8.40 -4.83
CA ALA A 242 13.50 -9.56 -5.33
C ALA A 242 14.94 -9.21 -5.72
N TYR A 243 15.15 -8.05 -6.34
CA TYR A 243 16.49 -7.64 -6.76
C TYR A 243 17.41 -7.38 -5.57
N LEU A 244 16.92 -6.60 -4.62
CA LEU A 244 17.64 -6.28 -3.39
C LEU A 244 17.95 -7.52 -2.55
N MET A 245 17.00 -8.45 -2.43
CA MET A 245 17.21 -9.74 -1.76
C MET A 245 18.26 -10.59 -2.48
N TRP A 246 18.25 -10.60 -3.82
CA TRP A 246 19.21 -11.37 -4.61
C TRP A 246 20.64 -10.84 -4.48
N TYR A 247 20.81 -9.51 -4.43
CA TYR A 247 22.09 -8.88 -4.13
C TYR A 247 22.57 -9.22 -2.71
N SER A 248 21.66 -9.17 -1.74
CA SER A 248 22.00 -9.26 -0.30
C SER A 248 22.25 -10.68 0.22
N LYS A 249 21.95 -11.73 -0.57
CA LYS A 249 21.99 -13.16 -0.14
C LYS A 249 23.31 -13.67 0.42
N GLN A 250 24.42 -12.99 0.16
CA GLN A 250 25.77 -13.36 0.63
C GLN A 250 26.44 -12.28 1.47
N VAL A 251 25.73 -11.20 1.81
CA VAL A 251 26.31 -10.06 2.54
C VAL A 251 26.40 -10.33 4.05
N SER A 252 25.40 -11.01 4.62
CA SER A 252 25.34 -11.34 6.05
C SER A 252 24.58 -12.65 6.30
N GLU A 253 24.58 -13.15 7.53
CA GLU A 253 23.82 -14.35 7.92
C GLU A 253 22.30 -14.14 7.81
N PHE A 254 21.81 -12.97 8.24
CA PHE A 254 20.41 -12.59 8.21
C PHE A 254 20.17 -11.35 7.35
N TYR A 255 18.95 -11.23 6.83
CA TYR A 255 18.48 -10.10 6.04
C TYR A 255 17.17 -9.55 6.59
N LEU A 256 17.12 -8.24 6.77
CA LEU A 256 15.96 -7.50 7.21
C LEU A 256 15.47 -6.57 6.10
N GLN A 257 14.26 -6.79 5.62
CA GLN A 257 13.57 -5.88 4.70
C GLN A 257 12.89 -4.76 5.49
N ILE A 258 13.20 -3.51 5.16
CA ILE A 258 12.45 -2.32 5.59
C ILE A 258 12.11 -1.43 4.39
N GLU A 259 11.46 -0.30 4.65
CA GLU A 259 11.15 0.75 3.68
C GLU A 259 11.98 2.01 3.98
N ASP A 260 12.01 2.96 3.06
CA ASP A 260 12.79 4.21 3.11
C ASP A 260 12.15 5.30 3.99
N ASP A 261 11.07 5.00 4.70
CA ASP A 261 10.28 5.93 5.50
C ASP A 261 9.92 5.37 6.89
N VAL A 262 10.88 4.70 7.52
CA VAL A 262 10.74 4.13 8.86
C VAL A 262 11.72 4.72 9.87
N ILE A 263 11.39 4.64 11.15
CA ILE A 263 12.28 4.92 12.28
C ILE A 263 12.58 3.64 13.04
N ALA A 264 13.86 3.38 13.31
CA ALA A 264 14.30 2.26 14.12
C ALA A 264 14.08 2.53 15.62
N ALA A 265 13.67 1.51 16.36
CA ALA A 265 13.62 1.54 17.81
C ALA A 265 15.02 1.44 18.44
N SER A 266 15.15 1.89 19.69
CA SER A 266 16.35 1.66 20.49
C SER A 266 16.66 0.17 20.57
N ASP A 267 17.95 -0.18 20.58
CA ASP A 267 18.43 -1.56 20.77
C ASP A 267 17.86 -2.59 19.78
N PHE A 268 17.40 -2.16 18.60
CA PHE A 268 16.72 -3.05 17.65
C PHE A 268 17.60 -4.26 17.28
N TYR A 269 18.92 -4.06 17.18
CA TYR A 269 19.85 -5.12 16.83
C TYR A 269 19.93 -6.18 17.93
N ALA A 270 20.06 -5.77 19.19
CA ALA A 270 20.05 -6.66 20.34
C ALA A 270 18.71 -7.42 20.44
N ASP A 271 17.58 -6.74 20.25
CA ASP A 271 16.24 -7.36 20.26
C ASP A 271 16.08 -8.41 19.15
N ILE A 272 16.60 -8.15 17.94
CA ILE A 272 16.63 -9.13 16.84
C ILE A 272 17.43 -10.37 17.24
N ARG A 273 18.67 -10.19 17.75
CA ARG A 273 19.53 -11.30 18.16
C ARG A 273 18.88 -12.15 19.25
N ASN A 274 18.32 -11.48 20.25
CA ASN A 274 17.64 -12.14 21.36
C ASN A 274 16.47 -13.01 20.87
N LEU A 275 15.63 -12.50 19.95
CA LEU A 275 14.53 -13.28 19.41
C LEU A 275 15.02 -14.51 18.63
N ILE A 276 16.06 -14.36 17.80
CA ILE A 276 16.66 -15.49 17.07
C ILE A 276 17.17 -16.55 18.05
N SER A 277 17.95 -16.15 19.06
CA SER A 277 18.49 -17.05 20.07
C SER A 277 17.40 -17.77 20.86
N GLN A 278 16.34 -17.07 21.26
CA GLN A 278 15.20 -17.66 21.98
C GLN A 278 14.39 -18.65 21.13
N LYS A 279 14.45 -18.53 19.80
CA LYS A 279 13.67 -19.34 18.84
C LYS A 279 14.54 -20.33 18.05
N ILE A 280 15.78 -20.58 18.48
CA ILE A 280 16.73 -21.42 17.77
C ILE A 280 16.22 -22.86 17.55
N ALA A 281 15.43 -23.39 18.47
CA ALA A 281 14.87 -24.75 18.41
C ALA A 281 13.62 -24.88 17.52
N ILE A 282 13.05 -23.77 17.03
CA ILE A 282 11.80 -23.77 16.26
C ILE A 282 12.15 -23.45 14.80
N PRO A 283 11.78 -24.30 13.82
CA PRO A 283 11.91 -23.95 12.42
C PRO A 283 11.08 -22.70 12.09
N TRP A 284 11.69 -21.73 11.42
CA TRP A 284 11.05 -20.48 11.01
C TRP A 284 11.59 -20.01 9.67
N ILE A 285 10.77 -19.23 8.96
CA ILE A 285 11.05 -18.64 7.64
C ILE A 285 11.22 -17.13 7.76
N VAL A 286 10.32 -16.50 8.50
CA VAL A 286 10.33 -15.05 8.70
C VAL A 286 9.95 -14.67 10.13
N PHE A 287 10.74 -13.78 10.73
CA PHE A 287 10.34 -13.03 11.91
C PHE A 287 9.86 -11.64 11.51
N GLU A 288 8.86 -11.15 12.23
CA GLU A 288 8.21 -9.88 11.92
C GLU A 288 8.36 -8.88 13.07
N PHE A 289 9.00 -7.74 12.76
CA PHE A 289 9.30 -6.65 13.69
C PHE A 289 8.45 -5.40 13.41
N SER A 290 7.47 -5.51 12.53
CA SER A 290 6.39 -4.54 12.34
C SER A 290 5.13 -5.29 11.95
N ARG A 291 3.97 -4.79 12.40
CA ARG A 291 2.64 -5.25 11.98
C ARG A 291 2.21 -4.63 10.64
N MET A 292 3.01 -3.75 10.08
CA MET A 292 2.69 -3.00 8.86
C MET A 292 3.32 -3.65 7.63
N GLY A 293 2.49 -4.17 6.73
CA GLY A 293 2.90 -4.62 5.39
C GLY A 293 4.18 -5.44 5.40
N PHE A 294 5.13 -5.05 4.55
CA PHE A 294 6.42 -5.71 4.36
C PHE A 294 7.54 -5.09 5.21
N ILE A 295 7.23 -4.20 6.13
CA ILE A 295 8.22 -3.57 7.01
C ILE A 295 8.69 -4.60 8.05
N GLY A 296 9.99 -4.59 8.33
CA GLY A 296 10.60 -5.34 9.42
C GLY A 296 10.51 -6.86 9.25
N LYS A 297 10.72 -7.36 8.03
CA LYS A 297 10.68 -8.79 7.72
C LYS A 297 12.10 -9.35 7.74
N LEU A 298 12.40 -10.17 8.74
CA LEU A 298 13.71 -10.78 8.92
C LEU A 298 13.71 -12.21 8.39
N LEU A 299 14.65 -12.52 7.51
CA LEU A 299 14.85 -13.84 6.91
C LEU A 299 16.31 -14.28 7.08
N ARG A 300 16.55 -15.59 6.98
CA ARG A 300 17.91 -16.10 6.75
C ARG A 300 18.35 -15.76 5.34
N SER A 301 19.59 -15.33 5.16
CA SER A 301 20.11 -14.95 3.83
C SER A 301 20.04 -16.10 2.81
N GLU A 302 20.18 -17.35 3.29
CA GLU A 302 20.01 -18.57 2.47
C GLU A 302 18.59 -18.73 1.87
N THR A 303 17.56 -18.11 2.49
CA THR A 303 16.18 -18.17 2.00
C THR A 303 15.91 -17.14 0.90
N LEU A 304 16.73 -16.08 0.81
CA LEU A 304 16.51 -14.96 -0.11
C LEU A 304 16.44 -15.38 -1.58
N PRO A 305 17.31 -16.26 -2.12
CA PRO A 305 17.20 -16.68 -3.52
C PRO A 305 15.84 -17.31 -3.84
N ARG A 306 15.30 -18.10 -2.91
CA ARG A 306 14.01 -18.78 -3.08
C ARG A 306 12.84 -17.80 -3.00
N LEU A 307 12.85 -16.88 -2.03
CA LEU A 307 11.82 -15.85 -1.92
C LEU A 307 11.87 -14.87 -3.10
N ALA A 308 13.05 -14.40 -3.50
CA ALA A 308 13.23 -13.53 -4.66
C ALA A 308 12.68 -14.18 -5.93
N THR A 309 13.02 -15.46 -6.16
CA THR A 309 12.47 -16.22 -7.29
C THR A 309 10.94 -16.31 -7.22
N TYR A 310 10.38 -16.56 -6.04
CA TYR A 310 8.93 -16.62 -5.87
C TYR A 310 8.23 -15.28 -6.13
N LEU A 311 8.79 -14.16 -5.63
CA LEU A 311 8.30 -12.81 -5.91
C LEU A 311 8.34 -12.49 -7.41
N LEU A 312 9.43 -12.87 -8.10
CA LEU A 312 9.56 -12.69 -9.55
C LEU A 312 8.56 -13.55 -10.33
N SER A 313 8.34 -14.81 -9.94
CA SER A 313 7.37 -15.68 -10.62
C SER A 313 5.93 -15.17 -10.55
N MET A 314 5.62 -14.36 -9.53
CA MET A 314 4.26 -13.87 -9.24
C MET A 314 4.17 -12.34 -9.25
N TYR A 315 5.15 -11.65 -9.85
CA TYR A 315 5.35 -10.21 -9.70
C TYR A 315 4.12 -9.40 -10.11
N ASN A 316 3.45 -9.79 -11.20
CA ASN A 316 2.25 -9.14 -11.71
C ASN A 316 0.95 -9.72 -11.15
N VAL A 317 0.99 -10.72 -10.28
CA VAL A 317 -0.22 -11.42 -9.78
C VAL A 317 -0.73 -10.86 -8.46
N LEU A 318 0.12 -10.79 -7.41
CA LEU A 318 -0.25 -10.29 -6.08
C LEU A 318 0.79 -9.27 -5.58
N PRO A 319 0.41 -8.35 -4.68
CA PRO A 319 1.39 -7.52 -3.97
C PRO A 319 2.29 -8.36 -3.04
N CYS A 320 3.49 -7.84 -2.75
CA CYS A 320 4.53 -8.53 -1.98
C CYS A 320 4.02 -9.09 -0.65
N ASP A 321 3.19 -8.34 0.10
CA ASP A 321 2.66 -8.76 1.41
C ASP A 321 1.88 -10.09 1.35
N LEU A 322 1.04 -10.23 0.32
CA LEU A 322 0.24 -11.43 0.10
C LEU A 322 1.12 -12.57 -0.39
N LEU A 323 2.11 -12.28 -1.23
CA LEU A 323 3.10 -13.27 -1.66
C LEU A 323 3.91 -13.79 -0.48
N LEU A 324 4.41 -12.94 0.41
CA LEU A 324 5.13 -13.38 1.60
C LEU A 324 4.24 -14.24 2.50
N THR A 325 2.97 -13.88 2.66
CA THR A 325 2.00 -14.70 3.40
C THR A 325 1.87 -16.10 2.79
N ASN A 326 1.71 -16.19 1.47
CA ASN A 326 1.63 -17.47 0.77
C ASN A 326 2.94 -18.27 0.90
N PHE A 327 4.09 -17.62 0.71
CA PHE A 327 5.41 -18.23 0.86
C PHE A 327 5.59 -18.83 2.26
N ARG A 328 5.22 -18.08 3.30
CA ARG A 328 5.29 -18.53 4.69
C ARG A 328 4.42 -19.77 4.93
N ILE A 329 3.19 -19.80 4.41
CA ILE A 329 2.28 -20.95 4.50
C ILE A 329 2.84 -22.17 3.76
N LEU A 330 3.37 -21.99 2.55
CA LEU A 330 3.98 -23.06 1.75
C LEU A 330 5.18 -23.71 2.45
N HIS A 331 5.83 -22.97 3.36
CA HIS A 331 6.92 -23.44 4.19
C HIS A 331 6.47 -23.87 5.61
N ASN A 332 5.18 -24.17 5.78
CA ASN A 332 4.60 -24.67 7.03
C ASN A 332 4.72 -23.70 8.23
N GLN A 333 4.90 -22.40 7.98
CA GLN A 333 4.76 -21.35 9.00
C GLN A 333 3.41 -20.64 8.80
N VAL A 334 2.32 -21.26 9.25
CA VAL A 334 0.96 -20.72 9.02
C VAL A 334 0.78 -19.34 9.66
N SER A 335 1.26 -19.18 10.88
CA SER A 335 1.14 -17.93 11.64
C SER A 335 2.41 -17.08 11.55
N PRO A 336 2.29 -15.75 11.41
CA PRO A 336 3.40 -14.83 11.64
C PRO A 336 4.04 -15.05 13.01
N ILE A 337 5.36 -14.91 13.10
CA ILE A 337 6.07 -14.90 14.37
C ILE A 337 6.54 -13.46 14.62
N PHE A 338 5.75 -12.74 15.41
CA PHE A 338 6.03 -11.34 15.74
C PHE A 338 6.97 -11.23 16.94
N HIS A 339 7.85 -10.23 16.90
CA HIS A 339 8.41 -9.70 18.13
C HIS A 339 7.30 -9.04 18.97
N LYS A 340 7.45 -9.08 20.31
CA LYS A 340 6.42 -8.56 21.23
C LYS A 340 6.12 -7.08 20.98
N LYS A 341 7.16 -6.31 20.67
CA LYS A 341 7.10 -4.88 20.31
C LYS A 341 7.59 -4.68 18.88
N GLY A 342 6.99 -3.76 18.13
CA GLY A 342 7.51 -3.36 16.83
C GLY A 342 8.85 -2.64 16.99
N LEU A 343 9.82 -2.93 16.12
CA LEU A 343 11.14 -2.28 16.11
C LEU A 343 11.30 -1.25 14.98
N PHE A 344 10.35 -1.17 14.05
CA PHE A 344 10.37 -0.24 12.94
C PHE A 344 9.01 0.44 12.77
N GLN A 345 9.00 1.77 12.91
CA GLN A 345 7.79 2.58 12.78
C GLN A 345 7.79 3.34 11.46
N HIS A 346 6.81 3.05 10.60
CA HIS A 346 6.52 3.86 9.43
C HIS A 346 6.18 5.31 9.83
N VAL A 347 6.87 6.28 9.24
CA VAL A 347 6.67 7.72 9.43
C VAL A 347 6.25 8.41 8.13
N GLY A 348 6.32 7.72 7.00
CA GLY A 348 5.86 8.22 5.70
C GLY A 348 4.40 8.70 5.75
N LYS A 349 4.14 9.87 5.14
CA LYS A 349 2.76 10.35 4.89
C LYS A 349 2.34 10.08 3.46
N ILE A 350 3.29 10.20 2.53
CA ILE A 350 3.08 10.04 1.09
C ILE A 350 3.57 8.67 0.64
N SER A 351 2.69 7.87 0.03
CA SER A 351 3.06 6.58 -0.53
C SER A 351 3.91 6.75 -1.81
N SER A 352 4.75 5.77 -2.11
CA SER A 352 5.38 5.67 -3.43
C SER A 352 4.37 5.34 -4.55
N LEU A 353 3.15 4.90 -4.21
CA LEU A 353 2.05 4.87 -5.17
C LEU A 353 1.52 6.30 -5.33
N GLN A 354 1.63 6.81 -6.56
CA GLN A 354 1.21 8.17 -6.89
C GLN A 354 -0.25 8.42 -6.45
N GLY A 355 -0.48 9.55 -5.80
CA GLY A 355 -1.80 9.96 -5.33
C GLY A 355 -2.31 9.27 -4.06
N LYS A 356 -1.49 8.47 -3.36
CA LYS A 356 -1.91 7.75 -2.15
C LYS A 356 -1.27 8.28 -0.87
N LEU A 357 -2.11 8.67 0.08
CA LEU A 357 -1.74 8.92 1.48
C LEU A 357 -1.59 7.61 2.25
N ALA A 358 -0.56 7.50 3.08
CA ALA A 358 -0.30 6.33 3.91
C ALA A 358 0.11 6.67 5.37
N PRO A 359 -0.64 7.50 6.11
CA PRO A 359 -0.26 7.94 7.46
C PRO A 359 -0.53 6.87 8.53
N TRP A 360 -0.18 5.63 8.25
CA TRP A 360 -0.40 4.50 9.13
C TRP A 360 0.75 4.38 10.11
N THR A 361 0.43 3.94 11.33
CA THR A 361 1.44 3.70 12.36
C THR A 361 1.24 2.34 13.03
N ASP A 362 2.33 1.77 13.54
CA ASP A 362 2.30 0.50 14.25
C ASP A 362 2.07 0.79 15.73
N LYS A 363 0.87 0.48 16.22
CA LYS A 363 0.49 0.70 17.63
C LYS A 363 1.33 -0.12 18.61
N SER A 364 2.10 -1.10 18.12
CA SER A 364 2.96 -1.95 18.93
C SER A 364 4.41 -1.50 18.98
N PHE A 365 4.76 -0.42 18.29
CA PHE A 365 6.13 0.08 18.23
C PHE A 365 6.71 0.32 19.64
N LYS A 366 7.98 -0.02 19.81
CA LYS A 366 8.65 -0.13 21.11
C LYS A 366 8.76 1.22 21.82
N ASP A 367 9.08 2.27 21.07
CA ASP A 367 9.41 3.58 21.61
C ASP A 367 8.31 4.61 21.37
N SER A 368 8.39 5.76 22.05
CA SER A 368 7.52 6.89 21.77
C SER A 368 8.14 7.74 20.66
N ILE A 369 7.39 7.95 19.58
CA ILE A 369 7.80 8.83 18.49
C ILE A 369 6.97 10.10 18.50
N ASP A 370 7.67 11.23 18.50
CA ASP A 370 7.08 12.51 18.19
C ASP A 370 7.03 12.71 16.67
N PHE A 371 5.84 12.51 16.10
CA PHE A 371 5.65 12.62 14.66
C PHE A 371 5.71 14.07 14.16
N THR A 372 5.72 15.08 15.03
CA THR A 372 5.89 16.48 14.60
C THR A 372 7.25 16.76 13.98
N LYS A 373 8.27 15.93 14.28
CA LYS A 373 9.59 16.03 13.66
C LYS A 373 9.57 15.74 12.15
N PHE A 374 8.52 15.09 11.65
CA PHE A 374 8.34 14.78 10.23
C PHE A 374 7.31 15.68 9.55
N ASP A 375 6.82 16.70 10.27
CA ASP A 375 5.91 17.68 9.72
C ASP A 375 6.67 18.71 8.86
N ILE A 376 6.03 19.24 7.82
CA ILE A 376 6.66 20.22 6.92
C ILE A 376 6.72 21.56 7.65
N LYS A 377 7.91 22.08 7.94
CA LYS A 377 8.05 23.44 8.49
C LYS A 377 8.03 24.45 7.35
N VAL A 378 6.89 25.11 7.15
CA VAL A 378 6.73 26.24 6.20
C VAL A 378 6.09 27.39 6.96
N ASP A 379 6.62 28.60 6.80
CA ASP A 379 5.96 29.78 7.33
C ASP A 379 4.70 30.08 6.53
N ASN A 380 3.59 30.15 7.24
CA ASN A 380 2.31 30.39 6.62
C ASN A 380 2.13 31.87 6.25
N PRO A 381 1.48 32.17 5.10
CA PRO A 381 1.09 33.53 4.78
C PRO A 381 0.15 34.12 5.84
N VAL A 382 0.24 35.43 6.06
CA VAL A 382 -0.61 36.13 7.05
C VAL A 382 -2.08 35.99 6.68
N ALA A 383 -2.90 35.54 7.64
CA ALA A 383 -4.33 35.30 7.45
C ALA A 383 -5.12 35.43 8.75
N ASP A 384 -6.40 35.76 8.64
CA ASP A 384 -7.37 35.66 9.74
C ASP A 384 -7.87 34.22 9.84
N VAL A 385 -7.88 33.67 11.04
CA VAL A 385 -8.32 32.29 11.30
C VAL A 385 -9.63 32.32 12.07
N ILE A 386 -10.64 31.60 11.57
CA ILE A 386 -11.99 31.60 12.14
C ILE A 386 -12.49 30.15 12.23
N SER A 387 -13.08 29.77 13.36
CA SER A 387 -13.74 28.46 13.51
C SER A 387 -15.01 28.59 14.34
N ASN A 388 -16.04 27.80 14.00
CA ASN A 388 -17.25 27.65 14.81
C ASN A 388 -17.18 26.42 15.75
N MET A 389 -16.07 25.69 15.77
CA MET A 389 -15.89 24.50 16.60
C MET A 389 -15.77 24.88 18.08
N GLU A 390 -16.36 24.07 18.96
CA GLU A 390 -16.27 24.31 20.41
C GLU A 390 -14.87 23.95 20.93
N ALA A 391 -14.03 24.96 21.10
CA ALA A 391 -12.66 24.81 21.57
C ALA A 391 -12.56 24.37 23.04
N ILE A 392 -11.48 23.65 23.37
CA ILE A 392 -11.08 23.45 24.77
C ILE A 392 -10.57 24.79 25.34
N PRO A 393 -10.83 25.12 26.63
CA PRO A 393 -10.30 26.33 27.25
C PRO A 393 -8.80 26.51 27.00
N GLY A 394 -8.40 27.68 26.53
CA GLY A 394 -7.00 28.02 26.20
C GLY A 394 -6.51 27.54 24.83
N SER A 395 -7.33 26.81 24.07
CA SER A 395 -7.01 26.40 22.70
C SER A 395 -7.61 27.38 21.68
N LEU A 396 -6.76 28.03 20.91
CA LEU A 396 -7.15 29.01 19.89
C LEU A 396 -7.01 28.41 18.48
N PRO A 397 -7.92 28.71 17.53
CA PRO A 397 -7.81 28.24 16.14
C PRO A 397 -6.43 28.54 15.51
N GLU A 398 -5.88 29.71 15.78
CA GLU A 398 -4.59 30.21 15.30
C GLU A 398 -3.44 29.26 15.67
N ASN A 399 -3.55 28.51 16.77
CA ASN A 399 -2.52 27.57 17.21
C ASN A 399 -2.19 26.49 16.17
N ALA A 400 -3.16 26.11 15.32
CA ALA A 400 -2.97 25.14 14.24
C ALA A 400 -2.42 25.76 12.95
N TYR A 401 -2.52 27.09 12.77
CA TYR A 401 -2.04 27.80 11.58
C TYR A 401 -0.69 28.49 11.81
N LEU A 402 -0.42 28.95 13.03
CA LEU A 402 0.84 29.62 13.35
C LEU A 402 1.98 28.60 13.54
N THR A 403 3.11 28.89 12.91
CA THR A 403 4.32 28.05 12.88
C THR A 403 5.32 28.40 13.99
N SER A 404 5.05 29.42 14.79
CA SER A 404 5.97 29.94 15.81
C SER A 404 6.19 29.01 17.02
N ASN A 405 5.35 27.99 17.21
CA ASN A 405 5.53 27.00 18.27
C ASN A 405 5.11 25.60 17.79
N ASP A 406 6.07 24.67 17.75
CA ASP A 406 5.84 23.27 17.33
C ASP A 406 4.86 22.52 18.26
N MET A 407 4.65 23.01 19.49
CA MET A 407 3.72 22.42 20.45
C MET A 407 2.30 23.02 20.42
N SER A 408 2.05 24.06 19.61
CA SER A 408 0.71 24.65 19.50
C SER A 408 -0.18 23.85 18.55
N PHE A 409 -1.38 23.47 19.02
CA PHE A 409 -2.43 22.81 18.25
C PHE A 409 -3.79 23.38 18.62
N PHE A 410 -4.78 23.18 17.75
CA PHE A 410 -6.18 23.54 18.01
C PHE A 410 -6.97 22.29 18.45
N ALA A 411 -7.28 22.20 19.74
CA ALA A 411 -8.09 21.14 20.31
C ALA A 411 -9.55 21.57 20.51
N VAL A 412 -10.47 20.72 20.07
CA VAL A 412 -11.92 20.96 20.12
C VAL A 412 -12.59 19.82 20.89
N LYS A 413 -13.61 20.14 21.69
CA LYS A 413 -14.28 19.19 22.59
C LYS A 413 -15.06 18.12 21.83
N SER A 414 -15.76 18.55 20.80
CA SER A 414 -16.57 17.71 19.92
C SER A 414 -16.61 18.33 18.52
N LEU A 415 -17.02 17.54 17.54
CA LEU A 415 -17.12 17.97 16.14
C LEU A 415 -18.52 17.58 15.63
N ARG A 416 -19.20 18.50 14.96
CA ARG A 416 -20.47 18.26 14.27
C ARG A 416 -20.26 18.33 12.77
N ALA A 417 -21.15 17.70 12.01
CA ALA A 417 -21.18 17.86 10.57
C ALA A 417 -21.38 19.35 10.22
N ASN A 418 -20.63 19.84 9.25
CA ASN A 418 -20.54 21.24 8.81
C ASN A 418 -19.84 22.20 9.79
N ASP A 419 -19.29 21.72 10.90
CA ASP A 419 -18.32 22.52 11.65
C ASP A 419 -17.10 22.83 10.76
N PHE A 420 -16.61 24.05 10.84
CA PHE A 420 -15.58 24.58 9.96
C PHE A 420 -14.39 25.17 10.70
N TYR A 421 -13.24 25.09 10.04
CA TYR A 421 -12.05 25.87 10.33
C TYR A 421 -11.69 26.62 9.04
N ARG A 422 -11.53 27.94 9.11
CA ARG A 422 -11.33 28.82 7.97
C ARG A 422 -10.10 29.68 8.11
N ILE A 423 -9.42 29.86 7.00
CA ILE A 423 -8.27 30.74 6.84
C ILE A 423 -8.66 31.77 5.78
N VAL A 424 -8.57 33.05 6.10
CA VAL A 424 -8.98 34.15 5.23
C VAL A 424 -7.81 35.10 5.03
N TYR A 425 -7.34 35.22 3.80
CA TYR A 425 -6.19 36.07 3.47
C TYR A 425 -6.61 37.53 3.32
N PRO A 426 -5.82 38.53 3.76
CA PRO A 426 -6.12 39.95 3.54
C PRO A 426 -6.22 40.33 2.05
N LYS A 427 -5.41 39.69 1.20
CA LYS A 427 -5.46 39.78 -0.27
C LYS A 427 -5.43 38.37 -0.86
N PRO A 428 -6.05 38.11 -2.04
CA PRO A 428 -5.89 36.82 -2.71
C PRO A 428 -4.43 36.49 -2.96
N ILE A 429 -4.04 35.22 -2.76
CA ILE A 429 -2.67 34.73 -2.91
C ILE A 429 -2.62 33.52 -3.85
N ASN A 430 -1.44 33.27 -4.42
CA ASN A 430 -1.20 32.08 -5.25
C ASN A 430 -0.61 30.97 -4.37
N ILE A 431 -1.36 29.89 -4.22
CA ILE A 431 -0.98 28.76 -3.38
C ILE A 431 -0.46 27.63 -4.28
N SER A 432 0.67 27.03 -3.90
CA SER A 432 1.24 25.86 -4.57
C SER A 432 0.81 24.55 -3.89
N ARG A 433 0.69 24.54 -2.56
CA ARG A 433 0.32 23.34 -1.80
C ARG A 433 -0.38 23.68 -0.49
N ILE A 434 -1.36 22.85 -0.12
CA ILE A 434 -2.06 22.90 1.17
C ILE A 434 -1.93 21.54 1.82
N THR A 435 -1.44 21.50 3.06
CA THR A 435 -1.41 20.28 3.87
C THR A 435 -2.11 20.50 5.21
N VAL A 436 -2.82 19.49 5.68
CA VAL A 436 -3.50 19.51 6.99
C VAL A 436 -3.25 18.21 7.71
N SER A 437 -2.81 18.32 8.96
CA SER A 437 -2.57 17.19 9.85
C SER A 437 -3.45 17.31 11.10
N THR A 438 -4.16 16.24 11.44
CA THR A 438 -5.05 16.17 12.61
C THR A 438 -4.74 14.94 13.47
N GLY A 439 -5.19 14.97 14.73
CA GLY A 439 -4.91 13.98 15.75
C GLY A 439 -3.67 14.30 16.58
N HIS A 440 -3.59 13.64 17.74
CA HIS A 440 -2.48 13.78 18.67
C HIS A 440 -1.15 13.38 18.00
N PRO A 441 -0.06 14.15 18.17
CA PRO A 441 1.21 13.91 17.48
C PRO A 441 1.75 12.50 17.73
N VAL A 442 1.79 12.04 18.98
CA VAL A 442 2.25 10.68 19.34
C VAL A 442 1.17 9.60 19.16
N ARG A 443 -0.01 9.76 19.79
CA ARG A 443 -1.05 8.72 19.87
C ARG A 443 -1.94 8.60 18.63
N ARG A 444 -1.95 9.63 17.75
CA ARG A 444 -2.88 9.81 16.62
C ARG A 444 -4.37 9.68 16.96
N THR A 445 -4.72 9.82 18.24
CA THR A 445 -6.11 9.88 18.71
C THR A 445 -6.68 11.27 18.45
N GLY A 446 -8.00 11.37 18.23
CA GLY A 446 -8.65 12.65 17.97
C GLY A 446 -8.40 13.19 16.55
N ALA A 447 -8.13 12.33 15.57
CA ALA A 447 -8.00 12.71 14.17
C ALA A 447 -9.36 12.89 13.48
N ILE A 448 -9.45 13.86 12.56
CA ILE A 448 -10.65 14.09 11.75
C ILE A 448 -10.69 13.09 10.60
N LYS A 449 -11.42 11.99 10.80
CA LYS A 449 -11.53 10.91 9.82
C LYS A 449 -12.22 11.32 8.51
N ARG A 450 -13.16 12.27 8.55
CA ARG A 450 -13.94 12.73 7.39
C ARG A 450 -14.12 14.24 7.45
N ALA A 451 -13.39 14.93 6.59
CA ALA A 451 -13.56 16.34 6.32
C ALA A 451 -13.29 16.61 4.83
N LEU A 452 -13.79 17.74 4.36
CA LEU A 452 -13.62 18.22 3.00
C LEU A 452 -12.87 19.54 3.05
N LEU A 453 -11.76 19.65 2.32
CA LEU A 453 -11.06 20.90 2.13
C LEU A 453 -11.62 21.61 0.91
N LYS A 454 -11.89 22.91 1.06
CA LYS A 454 -12.45 23.78 0.05
C LYS A 454 -11.69 25.09 -0.03
N ILE A 455 -11.72 25.74 -1.19
CA ILE A 455 -11.06 27.03 -1.43
C ILE A 455 -12.02 27.99 -2.13
N GLY A 456 -11.82 29.29 -1.95
CA GLY A 456 -12.59 30.34 -2.64
C GLY A 456 -11.76 31.58 -2.96
N ASN A 457 -12.25 32.39 -3.90
CA ASN A 457 -11.60 33.60 -4.43
C ASN A 457 -12.31 34.92 -4.03
N GLY A 458 -13.48 34.82 -3.39
CA GLY A 458 -14.42 35.93 -3.19
C GLY A 458 -14.52 36.48 -1.76
N ARG A 459 -15.11 37.67 -1.67
CA ARG A 459 -15.46 38.37 -0.42
C ARG A 459 -16.83 37.89 0.06
N GLY A 460 -16.86 36.91 0.97
CA GLY A 460 -17.99 36.83 1.90
C GLY A 460 -17.88 38.01 2.86
N GLU A 461 -18.95 38.81 3.01
CA GLU A 461 -19.04 39.73 4.14
C GLU A 461 -18.78 38.92 5.42
N ILE A 462 -17.84 39.41 6.23
CA ILE A 462 -17.58 39.02 7.63
C ILE A 462 -17.89 37.54 7.91
N GLY A 463 -16.94 36.66 7.60
CA GLY A 463 -16.87 35.33 8.22
C GLY A 463 -17.84 34.25 7.75
N GLU A 464 -18.77 34.47 6.81
CA GLU A 464 -19.85 33.48 6.62
C GLU A 464 -19.58 32.32 5.66
N ARG A 465 -18.93 32.46 4.50
CA ARG A 465 -18.51 31.33 3.62
C ARG A 465 -17.36 31.66 2.68
N CYS A 466 -16.51 30.68 2.39
CA CYS A 466 -15.60 30.73 1.25
C CYS A 466 -16.39 30.58 -0.05
N ILE A 467 -16.43 31.62 -0.89
CA ILE A 467 -17.19 31.60 -2.15
C ILE A 467 -16.23 31.92 -3.31
N PRO A 468 -16.28 31.19 -4.45
CA PRO A 468 -16.99 29.92 -4.62
C PRO A 468 -16.41 28.87 -3.69
N ASP A 469 -17.24 27.98 -3.20
CA ASP A 469 -16.86 26.93 -2.25
C ASP A 469 -16.35 25.70 -3.03
N GLN A 470 -15.18 25.84 -3.66
CA GLN A 470 -14.67 24.83 -4.58
C GLN A 470 -14.01 23.69 -3.80
N PRO A 471 -14.52 22.44 -3.89
CA PRO A 471 -13.92 21.31 -3.22
C PRO A 471 -12.56 20.97 -3.84
N VAL A 472 -11.55 20.86 -2.97
CA VAL A 472 -10.19 20.44 -3.34
C VAL A 472 -10.04 18.93 -3.14
N GLY A 473 -10.51 18.40 -2.00
CA GLY A 473 -10.48 16.97 -1.74
C GLY A 473 -10.79 16.61 -0.28
N SER A 474 -10.88 15.31 -0.02
CA SER A 474 -11.28 14.77 1.29
C SER A 474 -10.08 14.34 2.13
N PHE A 475 -10.24 14.41 3.45
CA PHE A 475 -9.24 13.93 4.40
C PHE A 475 -9.15 12.40 4.39
N TYR A 476 -7.93 11.87 4.53
CA TYR A 476 -7.65 10.46 4.68
C TYR A 476 -6.97 10.20 6.02
N TYR A 477 -7.69 9.56 6.95
CA TYR A 477 -7.19 9.23 8.30
C TYR A 477 -6.64 10.43 9.09
N GLY A 478 -7.25 11.61 8.87
CA GLY A 478 -6.84 12.83 9.56
C GLY A 478 -5.77 13.65 8.87
N GLU A 479 -5.32 13.22 7.68
CA GLU A 479 -4.34 13.93 6.88
C GLU A 479 -4.98 14.38 5.55
N PHE A 480 -4.53 15.53 5.06
CA PHE A 480 -4.89 16.06 3.75
C PHE A 480 -3.65 16.68 3.10
N ASP A 481 -3.52 16.51 1.79
CA ASP A 481 -2.45 17.11 1.00
C ASP A 481 -2.93 17.33 -0.43
N SER A 482 -2.98 18.58 -0.87
CA SER A 482 -3.47 18.95 -2.21
C SER A 482 -2.63 18.36 -3.34
N GLU A 483 -1.33 18.17 -3.13
CA GLU A 483 -0.45 17.59 -4.16
C GLU A 483 -0.77 16.10 -4.37
N ILE A 484 -1.08 15.39 -3.29
CA ILE A 484 -1.45 13.97 -3.33
C ILE A 484 -2.86 13.79 -3.89
N GLN A 485 -3.74 14.77 -3.72
CA GLN A 485 -5.02 14.80 -4.45
C GLN A 485 -4.84 15.10 -5.96
N GLU A 486 -3.61 15.38 -6.41
CA GLU A 486 -3.30 15.84 -7.78
C GLU A 486 -4.14 17.05 -8.20
N TYR A 487 -4.57 17.85 -7.21
CA TYR A 487 -5.43 18.98 -7.45
C TYR A 487 -4.57 20.20 -7.78
N VAL A 488 -4.79 20.77 -8.97
CA VAL A 488 -4.18 22.03 -9.37
C VAL A 488 -4.92 23.17 -8.70
N ILE A 489 -4.28 23.80 -7.72
CA ILE A 489 -4.88 24.93 -7.00
C ILE A 489 -4.98 26.13 -7.95
N PRO A 490 -6.18 26.73 -8.13
CA PRO A 490 -6.35 27.92 -8.94
C PRO A 490 -5.57 29.11 -8.37
N PHE A 491 -5.20 30.04 -9.25
CA PHE A 491 -4.60 31.31 -8.86
C PHE A 491 -5.60 32.18 -8.07
N SER A 492 -5.08 33.12 -7.27
CA SER A 492 -5.88 34.09 -6.51
C SER A 492 -6.85 33.46 -5.48
N VAL A 493 -6.34 32.58 -4.62
CA VAL A 493 -7.10 32.04 -3.49
C VAL A 493 -7.22 33.08 -2.38
N LYS A 494 -8.44 33.39 -1.97
CA LYS A 494 -8.75 34.35 -0.89
C LYS A 494 -9.00 33.66 0.45
N CYS A 495 -9.49 32.42 0.43
CA CYS A 495 -9.74 31.68 1.66
C CYS A 495 -9.74 30.16 1.48
N ILE A 496 -9.50 29.46 2.58
CA ILE A 496 -9.52 28.00 2.71
C ILE A 496 -10.54 27.63 3.79
N SER A 497 -11.36 26.61 3.56
CA SER A 497 -12.33 26.06 4.52
C SER A 497 -12.10 24.56 4.69
N ILE A 498 -11.94 24.11 5.93
CA ILE A 498 -11.92 22.69 6.31
C ILE A 498 -13.25 22.40 6.99
N GLU A 499 -14.10 21.59 6.36
CA GLU A 499 -15.44 21.32 6.85
C GLU A 499 -15.62 19.85 7.23
N SER A 500 -16.07 19.62 8.46
CA SER A 500 -16.34 18.27 8.96
C SER A 500 -17.52 17.64 8.23
N GLN A 501 -17.37 16.37 7.84
CA GLN A 501 -18.45 15.55 7.28
C GLN A 501 -18.97 14.51 8.28
N GLN A 502 -18.68 14.68 9.57
CA GLN A 502 -19.00 13.70 10.60
C GLN A 502 -19.29 14.34 11.96
N ASN A 503 -20.04 13.59 12.78
CA ASN A 503 -20.25 13.91 14.19
C ASN A 503 -19.28 13.08 15.04
N VAL A 504 -18.53 13.73 15.94
CA VAL A 504 -17.61 13.10 16.88
C VAL A 504 -17.81 13.71 18.26
N SER A 505 -18.21 12.88 19.22
CA SER A 505 -18.46 13.30 20.62
C SER A 505 -17.20 13.31 21.50
N LYS A 506 -16.04 12.98 20.94
CA LYS A 506 -14.75 12.95 21.62
C LYS A 506 -13.88 14.09 21.11
N MET A 507 -12.90 14.45 21.93
CA MET A 507 -11.91 15.48 21.59
C MET A 507 -11.23 15.20 20.25
N ILE A 508 -11.12 16.24 19.44
CA ILE A 508 -10.40 16.27 18.18
C ILE A 508 -9.24 17.27 18.29
N ILE A 509 -8.17 17.02 17.57
CA ILE A 509 -7.00 17.90 17.49
C ILE A 509 -6.75 18.24 16.03
N ILE A 510 -6.81 19.51 15.65
CA ILE A 510 -6.21 20.00 14.42
C ILE A 510 -4.79 20.40 14.79
N ARG A 511 -3.82 19.58 14.38
CA ARG A 511 -2.44 19.69 14.82
C ARG A 511 -1.78 20.85 14.10
N LYS A 512 -1.77 20.81 12.76
CA LYS A 512 -1.13 21.82 11.93
C LYS A 512 -1.78 21.91 10.56
N ILE A 513 -1.76 23.11 9.98
CA ILE A 513 -2.15 23.41 8.61
C ILE A 513 -0.99 24.19 7.99
N TRP A 514 -0.48 23.76 6.84
CA TRP A 514 0.54 24.48 6.08
C TRP A 514 0.06 24.86 4.70
N VAL A 515 0.44 26.06 4.28
CA VAL A 515 0.10 26.66 3.00
C VAL A 515 1.39 27.19 2.39
N THR A 516 1.85 26.55 1.33
CA THR A 516 3.00 26.99 0.54
C THR A 516 2.51 27.88 -0.59
N THR A 517 3.12 29.04 -0.77
CA THR A 517 2.80 29.95 -1.88
C THR A 517 3.62 29.61 -3.13
N GLN A 518 3.15 30.05 -4.29
CA GLN A 518 3.97 30.09 -5.50
C GLN A 518 4.90 31.31 -5.39
N SER A 519 6.19 31.10 -5.61
CA SER A 519 7.22 32.14 -5.65
C SER A 519 7.07 33.05 -6.86
#